data_AF-A0A958A7F9-F1
#
_entry.id   AF-A0A958A7F9-F1
#
_cell.length_a   1.000
_cell.length_b   1.000
_cell.length_c   1.000
_cell.angle_alpha   90.00
_cell.angle_beta   90.00
_cell.angle_gamma   90.00
#
_symmetry.space_group_name_H-M   'P 1'
#
loop_
_entity.id
_entity.type
_entity.pdbx_description
1 polymer ?
#
loop_
_entity_poly.entity_id
_entity_poly.type
_entity_poly.pdbx_seq_one_letter_code
_entity_poly.pdbx_strand_id
1 'polypeptide(L)'
;MDVKKLEQLLREYEPEDLKLDLKQKLHAIHHTDKKVQQAQWNELIKDILALANGNVGTSGQPGYLIIGIADKLNEYGTRDLYDVGELNVTSTQILHKVNSACSPPLPDLRTKVIEYQRKRILVITIPPTPHLHETTKPLKTPGTTYQEHTVFIRRKEGIGLASTAERQAIQREKQNSIHQRSQKRQETEEDLRRSGQKPHLQARLYSLPLELTPTNKLVVLLVLSGILASIGIICVGIIFSNFFLPLSSPTETSAQETNSTVSEAVVNPVNTGTPNPTATLTPTPVPSYTNTPVVPPTDTPTIVVLPTVTPTLVPPTAPIPTPTFTTLPEEILISPVDKSMIVDNWNISVKRIEITDQMTFDQQLRKPMGRFLLLFMNITNLGLIPDTFTAYGTVEVQDEEGITYEEDSVVSFWAYVEYDTDIGAQINPDATEYVVAVFDIPKRSETYTLVPGSLAKKSEGSISLEIP
;
A
#
# COMPACT_ATOMS: atom_id res chain seq x y z
N MET A 1 6.32 -17.62 8.87
CA MET A 1 5.61 -17.31 10.14
C MET A 1 5.41 -18.57 10.95
N ASP A 2 5.30 -18.43 12.27
CA ASP A 2 4.88 -19.45 13.22
C ASP A 2 3.62 -18.98 13.97
N VAL A 3 3.16 -19.75 14.97
CA VAL A 3 1.98 -19.38 15.76
C VAL A 3 2.24 -18.12 16.60
N LYS A 4 3.44 -17.98 17.19
CA LYS A 4 3.77 -16.83 18.03
C LYS A 4 3.75 -15.50 17.26
N LYS A 5 4.33 -15.44 16.04
CA LYS A 5 4.21 -14.20 15.23
C LYS A 5 2.81 -13.99 14.65
N LEU A 6 2.00 -15.04 14.49
CA LEU A 6 0.57 -14.89 14.19
C LEU A 6 -0.20 -14.26 15.37
N GLU A 7 -0.02 -14.78 16.58
CA GLU A 7 -0.61 -14.23 17.81
C GLU A 7 -0.16 -12.80 18.10
N GLN A 8 1.12 -12.51 17.83
CA GLN A 8 1.68 -11.16 17.96
C GLN A 8 1.05 -10.22 16.92
N LEU A 9 1.05 -10.58 15.61
CA LEU A 9 0.41 -9.76 14.57
C LEU A 9 -1.07 -9.53 14.87
N LEU A 10 -1.83 -10.54 15.29
CA LEU A 10 -3.27 -10.37 15.59
C LEU A 10 -3.57 -9.51 16.82
N ARG A 11 -2.56 -9.24 17.66
CA ARG A 11 -2.62 -8.33 18.82
C ARG A 11 -2.13 -6.93 18.48
N GLU A 12 -1.09 -6.83 17.66
CA GLU A 12 -0.52 -5.57 17.13
C GLU A 12 -1.37 -5.00 15.98
N TYR A 13 -2.34 -5.77 15.46
CA TYR A 13 -3.20 -5.37 14.35
C TYR A 13 -4.31 -4.41 14.78
N GLU A 14 -3.89 -3.16 14.95
CA GLU A 14 -4.76 -2.01 14.71
C GLU A 14 -5.29 -2.04 13.26
N PRO A 15 -6.52 -1.56 13.00
CA PRO A 15 -7.06 -1.43 11.63
C PRO A 15 -6.16 -0.62 10.69
N GLU A 16 -5.24 0.16 11.25
CA GLU A 16 -4.34 1.06 10.53
C GLU A 16 -3.09 0.39 9.94
N ASP A 17 -2.79 -0.89 10.25
CA ASP A 17 -1.59 -1.57 9.74
C ASP A 17 -1.59 -1.64 8.20
N LEU A 18 -0.71 -0.85 7.60
CA LEU A 18 -0.53 -0.71 6.15
C LEU A 18 0.16 -1.93 5.50
N LYS A 19 0.50 -2.95 6.29
CA LYS A 19 1.17 -4.19 5.88
C LYS A 19 0.45 -5.47 6.31
N LEU A 20 -0.71 -5.37 6.95
CA LEU A 20 -1.55 -6.52 7.28
C LEU A 20 -2.96 -6.37 6.70
N ASP A 21 -3.43 -7.43 6.04
CA ASP A 21 -4.79 -7.55 5.54
C ASP A 21 -5.40 -8.89 5.97
N LEU A 22 -6.62 -8.84 6.51
CA LEU A 22 -7.33 -10.00 7.06
C LEU A 22 -8.53 -10.36 6.18
N LYS A 23 -8.61 -11.62 5.74
CA LYS A 23 -9.78 -12.15 5.03
C LYS A 23 -10.42 -13.30 5.79
N GLN A 24 -11.74 -13.29 5.93
CA GLN A 24 -12.48 -14.41 6.52
C GLN A 24 -12.31 -15.72 5.73
N LYS A 25 -12.25 -15.63 4.39
CA LYS A 25 -12.19 -16.77 3.48
C LYS A 25 -11.23 -16.45 2.35
N LEU A 26 -10.63 -17.47 1.74
CA LEU A 26 -9.96 -17.27 0.46
C LEU A 26 -11.03 -16.92 -0.59
N HIS A 27 -10.67 -16.02 -1.49
CA HIS A 27 -11.39 -15.76 -2.73
C HIS A 27 -11.78 -17.08 -3.42
N ALA A 28 -12.92 -17.14 -4.11
CA ALA A 28 -13.44 -18.38 -4.69
C ALA A 28 -12.70 -18.82 -5.98
N ILE A 29 -11.38 -19.01 -5.87
CA ILE A 29 -10.46 -19.36 -6.96
C ILE A 29 -10.58 -20.82 -7.44
N HIS A 30 -11.36 -21.64 -6.74
CA HIS A 30 -11.77 -22.98 -7.18
C HIS A 30 -13.26 -23.04 -7.60
N HIS A 31 -13.91 -21.89 -7.80
CA HIS A 31 -15.29 -21.83 -8.30
C HIS A 31 -15.41 -22.44 -9.70
N THR A 32 -16.54 -23.10 -9.98
CA THR A 32 -16.78 -23.86 -11.22
C THR A 32 -16.92 -22.95 -12.45
N ASP A 33 -17.58 -21.80 -12.31
CA ASP A 33 -17.54 -20.75 -13.34
C ASP A 33 -16.16 -20.07 -13.37
N LYS A 34 -15.49 -20.21 -14.53
CA LYS A 34 -14.20 -19.59 -14.86
C LYS A 34 -14.22 -18.06 -14.76
N LYS A 35 -15.37 -17.40 -14.99
CA LYS A 35 -15.48 -15.92 -14.86
C LYS A 35 -15.38 -15.50 -13.40
N VAL A 36 -16.15 -16.14 -12.52
CA VAL A 36 -16.07 -15.93 -11.05
C VAL A 36 -14.67 -16.27 -10.57
N GLN A 37 -14.13 -17.44 -10.93
CA GLN A 37 -12.75 -17.84 -10.60
C GLN A 37 -11.73 -16.78 -11.02
N GLN A 38 -11.82 -16.21 -12.23
CA GLN A 38 -10.87 -15.20 -12.70
C GLN A 38 -11.05 -13.85 -11.98
N ALA A 39 -12.27 -13.43 -11.67
CA ALA A 39 -12.50 -12.21 -10.87
C ALA A 39 -11.98 -12.36 -9.44
N GLN A 40 -12.10 -13.55 -8.86
CA GLN A 40 -11.59 -13.91 -7.54
C GLN A 40 -10.05 -14.03 -7.52
N TRP A 41 -9.42 -14.47 -8.62
CA TRP A 41 -7.98 -14.35 -8.81
C TRP A 41 -7.53 -12.89 -8.95
N ASN A 42 -8.29 -12.05 -9.66
CA ASN A 42 -7.93 -10.64 -9.85
C ASN A 42 -7.99 -9.84 -8.54
N GLU A 43 -8.93 -10.15 -7.63
CA GLU A 43 -8.94 -9.63 -6.25
C GLU A 43 -7.68 -10.05 -5.48
N LEU A 44 -7.34 -11.34 -5.46
CA LEU A 44 -6.12 -11.82 -4.78
C LEU A 44 -4.83 -11.17 -5.34
N ILE A 45 -4.78 -10.89 -6.65
CA ILE A 45 -3.66 -10.18 -7.29
C ILE A 45 -3.61 -8.72 -6.82
N LYS A 46 -4.75 -8.00 -6.83
CA LYS A 46 -4.86 -6.62 -6.34
C LYS A 46 -4.36 -6.51 -4.89
N ASP A 47 -4.80 -7.42 -4.02
CA ASP A 47 -4.47 -7.41 -2.59
C ASP A 47 -2.99 -7.70 -2.32
N ILE A 48 -2.40 -8.66 -3.04
CA ILE A 48 -0.95 -8.94 -2.95
C ILE A 48 -0.12 -7.78 -3.49
N LEU A 49 -0.51 -7.13 -4.59
CA LEU A 49 0.22 -5.98 -5.14
C LEU A 49 0.15 -4.76 -4.20
N ALA A 50 -1.01 -4.50 -3.60
CA ALA A 50 -1.19 -3.43 -2.62
C ALA A 50 -0.26 -3.59 -1.41
N LEU A 51 -0.13 -4.80 -0.87
CA LEU A 51 0.77 -5.10 0.26
C LEU A 51 2.25 -5.14 -0.15
N ALA A 52 2.58 -5.60 -1.37
CA ALA A 52 3.94 -5.59 -1.90
C ALA A 52 4.46 -4.16 -2.09
N ASN A 53 3.61 -3.26 -2.59
CA ASN A 53 3.89 -1.84 -2.65
C ASN A 53 3.90 -1.21 -1.24
N GLY A 54 2.91 -1.51 -0.40
CA GLY A 54 2.71 -0.86 0.90
C GLY A 54 2.15 0.56 0.74
N ASN A 55 2.51 1.46 1.65
CA ASN A 55 2.33 2.90 1.51
C ASN A 55 3.69 3.61 1.69
N VAL A 56 3.72 4.94 1.52
CA VAL A 56 4.86 5.76 1.95
C VAL A 56 5.19 5.49 3.43
N GLY A 57 6.48 5.35 3.76
CA GLY A 57 6.98 5.06 5.12
C GLY A 57 6.88 3.59 5.52
N THR A 58 6.19 2.76 4.75
CA THR A 58 6.05 1.31 5.01
C THR A 58 6.49 0.45 3.85
N SER A 59 6.76 0.99 2.66
CA SER A 59 6.97 0.19 1.44
C SER A 59 8.19 -0.74 1.49
N GLY A 60 9.17 -0.43 2.35
CA GLY A 60 10.30 -1.30 2.69
C GLY A 60 9.98 -2.47 3.63
N GLN A 61 8.78 -2.56 4.23
CA GLN A 61 8.39 -3.59 5.21
C GLN A 61 7.72 -4.84 4.56
N PRO A 62 7.80 -6.03 5.18
CA PRO A 62 7.13 -7.24 4.68
C PRO A 62 5.61 -7.14 4.81
N GLY A 63 4.87 -7.56 3.78
CA GLY A 63 3.41 -7.63 3.80
C GLY A 63 2.88 -8.99 4.25
N TYR A 64 1.69 -9.00 4.85
CA TYR A 64 1.01 -10.20 5.32
C TYR A 64 -0.46 -10.17 4.89
N LEU A 65 -0.87 -11.18 4.11
CA LEU A 65 -2.27 -11.46 3.82
C LEU A 65 -2.66 -12.73 4.57
N ILE A 66 -3.51 -12.59 5.59
CA ILE A 66 -3.89 -13.67 6.50
C ILE A 66 -5.35 -14.03 6.27
N ILE A 67 -5.59 -15.31 6.01
CA ILE A 67 -6.85 -15.82 5.46
C ILE A 67 -7.39 -16.91 6.40
N GLY A 68 -8.65 -16.75 6.79
CA GLY A 68 -9.31 -17.50 7.86
C GLY A 68 -9.67 -16.66 9.10
N ILE A 69 -9.62 -15.32 9.02
CA ILE A 69 -9.76 -14.43 10.20
C ILE A 69 -10.64 -13.22 9.86
N ALA A 70 -11.46 -12.78 10.81
CA ALA A 70 -12.25 -11.55 10.70
C ALA A 70 -11.42 -10.26 10.75
N ASP A 71 -11.72 -9.37 9.81
CA ASP A 71 -11.22 -8.00 9.69
C ASP A 71 -11.60 -7.09 10.86
N LYS A 72 -12.73 -7.37 11.53
CA LYS A 72 -13.18 -6.63 12.71
C LYS A 72 -13.16 -7.49 13.98
N LEU A 73 -13.04 -6.84 15.12
CA LEU A 73 -13.28 -7.45 16.43
C LEU A 73 -14.77 -7.71 16.63
N ASN A 74 -15.12 -8.80 17.31
CA ASN A 74 -16.45 -9.09 17.83
C ASN A 74 -16.67 -8.44 19.20
N GLU A 75 -17.86 -8.61 19.77
CA GLU A 75 -18.27 -8.04 21.07
C GLU A 75 -17.37 -8.44 22.27
N TYR A 76 -16.57 -9.50 22.13
CA TYR A 76 -15.62 -9.96 23.15
C TYR A 76 -14.20 -9.43 22.95
N GLY A 77 -13.98 -8.51 22.01
CA GLY A 77 -12.64 -8.00 21.66
C GLY A 77 -11.76 -9.05 20.96
N THR A 78 -12.36 -10.04 20.31
CA THR A 78 -11.64 -11.13 19.61
C THR A 78 -11.99 -11.15 18.11
N ARG A 79 -11.21 -11.87 17.29
CA ARG A 79 -11.45 -12.00 15.84
C ARG A 79 -12.02 -13.38 15.52
N ASP A 80 -13.17 -13.44 14.85
CA ASP A 80 -13.78 -14.71 14.47
C ASP A 80 -12.86 -15.51 13.53
N LEU A 81 -12.75 -16.83 13.78
CA LEU A 81 -11.84 -17.72 13.07
C LEU A 81 -12.58 -18.73 12.17
N TYR A 82 -12.15 -18.78 10.93
CA TYR A 82 -12.72 -19.55 9.83
C TYR A 82 -11.66 -20.54 9.31
N ASP A 83 -12.03 -21.81 9.11
CA ASP A 83 -11.11 -22.79 8.55
C ASP A 83 -10.97 -22.59 7.04
N VAL A 84 -9.75 -22.50 6.52
CA VAL A 84 -9.51 -22.35 5.06
C VAL A 84 -9.74 -23.62 4.25
N GLY A 85 -10.06 -24.75 4.91
CA GLY A 85 -10.31 -26.03 4.24
C GLY A 85 -9.03 -26.75 3.81
N GLU A 86 -9.20 -27.79 2.99
CA GLU A 86 -8.08 -28.47 2.32
C GLU A 86 -7.61 -27.65 1.12
N LEU A 87 -6.77 -26.66 1.42
CA LEU A 87 -6.38 -25.67 0.43
C LEU A 87 -5.23 -26.13 -0.46
N ASN A 88 -5.59 -26.67 -1.63
CA ASN A 88 -4.66 -27.16 -2.66
C ASN A 88 -4.08 -26.02 -3.52
N VAL A 89 -3.46 -25.03 -2.87
CA VAL A 89 -2.90 -23.82 -3.52
C VAL A 89 -1.47 -23.59 -3.04
N THR A 90 -0.50 -23.59 -3.96
CA THR A 90 0.93 -23.40 -3.63
C THR A 90 1.40 -21.97 -3.82
N SER A 91 2.46 -21.58 -3.11
CA SER A 91 3.17 -20.31 -3.32
C SER A 91 3.53 -20.09 -4.79
N THR A 92 4.06 -21.12 -5.47
CA THR A 92 4.42 -21.06 -6.89
C THR A 92 3.22 -20.76 -7.79
N GLN A 93 2.04 -21.32 -7.50
CA GLN A 93 0.82 -21.03 -8.26
C GLN A 93 0.34 -19.59 -8.05
N ILE A 94 0.37 -19.08 -6.82
CA ILE A 94 0.00 -17.68 -6.52
C ILE A 94 1.02 -16.73 -7.17
N LEU A 95 2.31 -16.96 -6.98
CA LEU A 95 3.40 -16.16 -7.57
C LEU A 95 3.31 -16.11 -9.09
N HIS A 96 3.08 -17.24 -9.76
CA HIS A 96 2.87 -17.29 -11.21
C HIS A 96 1.61 -16.51 -11.63
N LYS A 97 0.51 -16.59 -10.87
CA LYS A 97 -0.72 -15.83 -11.17
C LYS A 97 -0.52 -14.32 -11.02
N VAL A 98 0.15 -13.86 -9.94
CA VAL A 98 0.47 -12.44 -9.73
C VAL A 98 1.45 -11.93 -10.77
N ASN A 99 2.56 -12.64 -11.01
CA ASN A 99 3.58 -12.24 -11.99
C ASN A 99 3.06 -12.29 -13.44
N SER A 100 2.00 -13.05 -13.74
CA SER A 100 1.31 -12.95 -15.04
C SER A 100 0.62 -11.61 -15.29
N ALA A 101 0.51 -10.76 -14.26
CA ALA A 101 -0.36 -9.59 -14.21
C ALA A 101 0.34 -8.31 -13.69
N CYS A 102 1.64 -8.35 -13.38
CA CYS A 102 2.38 -7.18 -12.92
C CYS A 102 3.77 -7.02 -13.55
N SER A 103 4.26 -5.78 -13.56
CA SER A 103 5.65 -5.43 -13.89
C SER A 103 6.22 -4.51 -12.80
N PRO A 104 7.49 -4.69 -12.40
CA PRO A 104 8.27 -5.91 -12.59
C PRO A 104 7.62 -7.11 -11.84
N PRO A 105 8.02 -8.36 -12.11
CA PRO A 105 7.53 -9.50 -11.34
C PRO A 105 7.94 -9.43 -9.87
N LEU A 106 7.14 -10.02 -8.98
CA LEU A 106 7.54 -10.29 -7.60
C LEU A 106 8.62 -11.38 -7.58
N PRO A 107 9.67 -11.27 -6.74
CA PRO A 107 10.75 -12.26 -6.70
C PRO A 107 10.41 -13.52 -5.88
N ASP A 108 9.54 -13.40 -4.88
CA ASP A 108 9.21 -14.47 -3.92
C ASP A 108 7.84 -14.19 -3.27
N LEU A 109 7.11 -15.25 -2.90
CA LEU A 109 5.90 -15.24 -2.10
C LEU A 109 5.86 -16.52 -1.25
N ARG A 110 5.56 -16.41 0.04
CA ARG A 110 5.66 -17.54 0.98
C ARG A 110 4.30 -17.88 1.58
N THR A 111 3.71 -18.99 1.12
CA THR A 111 2.48 -19.56 1.69
C THR A 111 2.79 -20.52 2.82
N LYS A 112 2.07 -20.41 3.94
CA LYS A 112 2.06 -21.44 4.99
C LYS A 112 0.66 -21.55 5.58
N VAL A 113 0.14 -22.78 5.66
CA VAL A 113 -1.02 -23.08 6.51
C VAL A 113 -0.53 -23.28 7.95
N ILE A 114 -1.20 -22.64 8.90
CA ILE A 114 -0.93 -22.73 10.34
C ILE A 114 -2.22 -23.21 11.03
N GLU A 115 -2.11 -24.19 11.92
CA GLU A 115 -3.21 -24.51 12.83
C GLU A 115 -3.19 -23.54 14.01
N TYR A 116 -4.29 -22.82 14.21
CA TYR A 116 -4.48 -21.84 15.27
C TYR A 116 -5.89 -22.03 15.85
N GLN A 117 -6.00 -22.26 17.16
CA GLN A 117 -7.27 -22.53 17.86
C GLN A 117 -8.16 -23.60 17.17
N ARG A 118 -7.55 -24.70 16.68
CA ARG A 118 -8.23 -25.77 15.90
C ARG A 118 -8.85 -25.32 14.56
N LYS A 119 -8.37 -24.20 14.00
CA LYS A 119 -8.68 -23.74 12.63
C LYS A 119 -7.39 -23.71 11.81
N ARG A 120 -7.45 -24.11 10.55
CA ARG A 120 -6.41 -23.87 9.57
C ARG A 120 -6.53 -22.45 9.04
N ILE A 121 -5.47 -21.67 9.22
CA ILE A 121 -5.30 -20.30 8.73
C ILE A 121 -4.25 -20.33 7.62
N LEU A 122 -4.54 -19.79 6.44
CA LEU A 122 -3.51 -19.56 5.41
C LEU A 122 -2.84 -18.21 5.67
N VAL A 123 -1.51 -18.21 5.75
CA VAL A 123 -0.68 -17.02 5.78
C VAL A 123 0.07 -16.91 4.45
N ILE A 124 -0.09 -15.78 3.77
CA ILE A 124 0.74 -15.38 2.63
C ILE A 124 1.67 -14.27 3.11
N THR A 125 2.96 -14.56 3.27
CA THR A 125 3.99 -13.55 3.53
C THR A 125 4.57 -13.05 2.22
N ILE A 126 4.61 -11.73 2.07
CA ILE A 126 5.09 -10.99 0.91
C ILE A 126 6.41 -10.31 1.31
N PRO A 127 7.57 -10.83 0.88
CA PRO A 127 8.86 -10.19 1.19
C PRO A 127 8.91 -8.76 0.61
N PRO A 128 9.59 -7.81 1.28
CA PRO A 128 9.67 -6.45 0.79
C PRO A 128 10.48 -6.37 -0.51
N THR A 129 9.91 -5.71 -1.52
CA THR A 129 10.46 -5.67 -2.87
C THR A 129 11.23 -4.38 -3.18
N PRO A 130 12.28 -4.44 -4.02
CA PRO A 130 13.08 -3.29 -4.44
C PRO A 130 12.38 -2.37 -5.47
N HIS A 131 11.13 -2.67 -5.84
CA HIS A 131 10.45 -2.06 -6.99
C HIS A 131 9.01 -1.68 -6.66
N LEU A 132 8.52 -0.62 -7.31
CA LEU A 132 7.10 -0.32 -7.39
C LEU A 132 6.48 -1.26 -8.44
N HIS A 133 5.41 -1.96 -8.09
CA HIS A 133 4.75 -2.92 -8.97
C HIS A 133 3.43 -2.36 -9.51
N GLU A 134 3.28 -2.37 -10.82
CA GLU A 134 2.07 -1.97 -11.54
C GLU A 134 1.49 -3.10 -12.38
N THR A 135 0.22 -3.01 -12.77
CA THR A 135 -0.46 -4.03 -13.57
C THR A 135 -0.04 -4.05 -15.05
N THR A 136 0.17 -5.24 -15.64
CA THR A 136 0.47 -5.46 -17.08
C THR A 136 -0.73 -5.95 -17.89
N LYS A 137 -1.94 -5.75 -17.36
CA LYS A 137 -3.23 -5.94 -18.04
C LYS A 137 -4.36 -5.40 -17.16
N PRO A 138 -5.53 -5.05 -17.73
CA PRO A 138 -6.70 -4.67 -16.93
C PRO A 138 -7.15 -5.78 -15.96
N LEU A 139 -7.35 -5.44 -14.68
CA LEU A 139 -7.87 -6.37 -13.67
C LEU A 139 -9.37 -6.17 -13.47
N LYS A 140 -10.15 -7.20 -13.82
CA LYS A 140 -11.61 -7.24 -13.64
C LYS A 140 -11.97 -7.93 -12.33
N THR A 141 -12.45 -7.17 -11.37
CA THR A 141 -12.86 -7.64 -10.03
C THR A 141 -14.39 -7.70 -9.93
N PRO A 142 -14.99 -8.22 -8.84
CA PRO A 142 -16.45 -8.30 -8.71
C PRO A 142 -17.20 -6.96 -8.76
N GLY A 143 -16.53 -5.83 -8.45
CA GLY A 143 -17.13 -4.48 -8.52
C GLY A 143 -16.51 -3.54 -9.56
N THR A 144 -15.21 -3.68 -9.85
CA THR A 144 -14.42 -2.66 -10.59
C THR A 144 -13.56 -3.30 -11.68
N THR A 145 -13.39 -2.61 -12.81
CA THR A 145 -12.31 -2.89 -13.78
C THR A 145 -11.22 -1.84 -13.65
N TYR A 146 -10.05 -2.24 -13.19
CA TYR A 146 -8.85 -1.41 -13.16
C TYR A 146 -8.11 -1.53 -14.50
N GLN A 147 -7.48 -0.45 -14.96
CA GLN A 147 -6.76 -0.43 -16.23
C GLN A 147 -5.34 -0.99 -16.10
N GLU A 148 -4.62 -1.10 -17.21
CA GLU A 148 -3.18 -1.36 -17.20
C GLU A 148 -2.39 -0.19 -16.59
N HIS A 149 -1.14 -0.43 -16.17
CA HIS A 149 -0.27 0.53 -15.43
C HIS A 149 -0.85 1.08 -14.11
N THR A 150 -1.90 0.43 -13.58
CA THR A 150 -2.46 0.72 -12.26
C THR A 150 -1.48 0.28 -11.16
N VAL A 151 -1.20 1.18 -10.22
CA VAL A 151 -0.46 0.87 -8.98
C VAL A 151 -1.46 0.85 -7.83
N PHE A 152 -1.57 -0.30 -7.18
CA PHE A 152 -2.34 -0.46 -5.93
C PHE A 152 -1.44 -0.22 -4.72
N ILE A 153 -2.00 0.38 -3.68
CA ILE A 153 -1.35 0.60 -2.38
C ILE A 153 -2.34 0.35 -1.24
N ARG A 154 -1.83 0.02 -0.06
CA ARG A 154 -2.63 -0.15 1.16
C ARG A 154 -2.71 1.20 1.89
N ARG A 155 -3.92 1.63 2.24
CA ARG A 155 -4.25 2.75 3.13
C ARG A 155 -5.06 2.20 4.32
N LYS A 156 -5.29 3.01 5.36
CA LYS A 156 -6.05 2.61 6.56
C LYS A 156 -7.44 2.03 6.22
N GLU A 157 -8.13 2.64 5.25
CA GLU A 157 -9.47 2.22 4.79
C GLU A 157 -9.49 1.04 3.81
N GLY A 158 -8.34 0.46 3.46
CA GLY A 158 -8.23 -0.65 2.51
C GLY A 158 -7.30 -0.34 1.33
N ILE A 159 -7.71 -0.72 0.12
CA ILE A 159 -6.82 -0.70 -1.06
C ILE A 159 -7.22 0.40 -2.03
N GLY A 160 -6.30 1.36 -2.23
CA GLY A 160 -6.46 2.51 -3.10
C GLY A 160 -5.55 2.47 -4.33
N LEU A 161 -5.78 3.40 -5.25
CA LEU A 161 -4.88 3.68 -6.36
C LEU A 161 -3.86 4.73 -5.93
N ALA A 162 -2.58 4.51 -6.24
CA ALA A 162 -1.52 5.46 -5.93
C ALA A 162 -1.51 6.64 -6.92
N SER A 163 -1.54 7.86 -6.38
CA SER A 163 -1.25 9.10 -7.11
C SER A 163 0.20 9.13 -7.62
N THR A 164 0.50 10.03 -8.56
CA THR A 164 1.87 10.22 -9.08
C THR A 164 2.88 10.53 -7.96
N ALA A 165 2.47 11.30 -6.93
CA ALA A 165 3.30 11.62 -5.78
C ALA A 165 3.58 10.40 -4.91
N GLU A 166 2.55 9.62 -4.55
CA GLU A 166 2.72 8.36 -3.79
C GLU A 166 3.60 7.36 -4.56
N ARG A 167 3.40 7.21 -5.88
CA ARG A 167 4.24 6.37 -6.75
C ARG A 167 5.72 6.75 -6.65
N GLN A 168 6.04 8.05 -6.76
CA GLN A 168 7.42 8.56 -6.67
C GLN A 168 8.01 8.45 -5.26
N ALA A 169 7.21 8.68 -4.21
CA ALA A 169 7.64 8.54 -2.82
C ALA A 169 7.97 7.08 -2.48
N ILE A 170 7.06 6.14 -2.78
CA ILE A 170 7.26 4.70 -2.58
C ILE A 170 8.46 4.18 -3.39
N GLN A 171 8.63 4.64 -4.64
CA GLN A 171 9.78 4.21 -5.45
C GLN A 171 11.12 4.68 -4.86
N ARG A 172 11.20 5.91 -4.33
CA ARG A 172 12.39 6.41 -3.61
C ARG A 172 12.63 5.65 -2.30
N GLU A 173 11.61 5.44 -1.48
CA GLU A 173 11.72 4.68 -0.21
C GLU A 173 12.22 3.25 -0.46
N LYS A 174 11.63 2.54 -1.44
CA LYS A 174 12.08 1.20 -1.84
C LYS A 174 13.54 1.19 -2.27
N GLN A 175 13.97 2.13 -3.12
CA GLN A 175 15.36 2.25 -3.54
C GLN A 175 16.31 2.48 -2.35
N ASN A 176 15.97 3.41 -1.45
CA ASN A 176 16.76 3.71 -0.25
C ASN A 176 16.85 2.50 0.70
N SER A 177 15.77 1.73 0.85
CA SER A 177 15.74 0.54 1.71
C SER A 177 16.72 -0.57 1.27
N ILE A 178 17.02 -0.67 -0.03
CA ILE A 178 18.03 -1.60 -0.58
C ILE A 178 19.43 -1.14 -0.17
N HIS A 179 19.69 0.17 -0.27
CA HIS A 179 20.99 0.74 0.06
C HIS A 179 21.29 0.58 1.55
N GLN A 180 20.36 0.97 2.43
CA GLN A 180 20.44 0.78 3.88
C GLN A 180 20.66 -0.68 4.28
N ARG A 181 19.96 -1.63 3.63
CA ARG A 181 20.17 -3.08 3.87
C ARG A 181 21.53 -3.58 3.40
N SER A 182 22.08 -2.97 2.35
CA SER A 182 23.41 -3.32 1.83
C SER A 182 24.50 -2.80 2.78
N GLN A 183 24.39 -1.56 3.24
CA GLN A 183 25.24 -0.95 4.27
C GLN A 183 25.20 -1.77 5.58
N LYS A 184 24.00 -2.00 6.15
CA LYS A 184 23.84 -2.76 7.40
C LYS A 184 24.37 -4.19 7.30
N ARG A 185 24.31 -4.81 6.12
CA ARG A 185 24.94 -6.12 5.88
C ARG A 185 26.46 -6.03 5.86
N GLN A 186 27.04 -5.01 5.24
CA GLN A 186 28.50 -4.77 5.24
C GLN A 186 29.00 -4.50 6.66
N GLU A 187 28.31 -3.66 7.43
CA GLU A 187 28.59 -3.40 8.87
C GLU A 187 28.57 -4.71 9.68
N THR A 188 27.50 -5.50 9.55
CA THR A 188 27.37 -6.80 10.23
C THR A 188 28.50 -7.77 9.86
N GLU A 189 28.93 -7.77 8.59
CA GLU A 189 30.01 -8.63 8.09
C GLU A 189 31.40 -8.13 8.53
N GLU A 190 31.60 -6.82 8.67
CA GLU A 190 32.78 -6.23 9.31
C GLU A 190 32.84 -6.52 10.81
N ASP A 191 31.75 -6.38 11.56
CA ASP A 191 31.74 -6.66 13.00
C ASP A 191 31.98 -8.14 13.29
N LEU A 192 31.39 -9.05 12.51
CA LEU A 192 31.73 -10.48 12.54
C LEU A 192 33.24 -10.69 12.29
N ARG A 193 33.82 -10.02 11.29
CA ARG A 193 35.25 -10.10 10.97
C ARG A 193 36.14 -9.51 12.08
N ARG A 194 35.75 -8.41 12.71
CA ARG A 194 36.44 -7.74 13.83
C ARG A 194 36.39 -8.57 15.11
N SER A 195 35.28 -9.28 15.36
CA SER A 195 35.08 -10.12 16.55
C SER A 195 35.99 -11.36 16.63
N GLY A 196 36.73 -11.67 15.56
CA GLY A 196 37.53 -12.90 15.45
C GLY A 196 36.69 -14.18 15.25
N GLN A 197 35.36 -14.11 15.30
CA GLN A 197 34.49 -15.22 14.93
C GLN A 197 34.61 -15.50 13.44
N LYS A 198 35.41 -16.51 13.07
CA LYS A 198 35.44 -17.04 11.70
C LYS A 198 34.00 -17.33 11.25
N PRO A 199 33.54 -16.84 10.08
CA PRO A 199 32.13 -16.87 9.69
C PRO A 199 31.66 -18.27 9.29
N HIS A 200 31.50 -19.15 10.28
CA HIS A 200 31.01 -20.53 10.15
C HIS A 200 29.59 -20.61 9.54
N LEU A 201 28.90 -19.47 9.43
CA LEU A 201 27.59 -19.31 8.83
C LEU A 201 27.61 -19.10 7.30
N GLN A 202 28.69 -18.64 6.67
CA GLN A 202 28.71 -18.45 5.21
C GLN A 202 28.52 -19.78 4.45
N ALA A 203 29.01 -20.89 5.02
CA ALA A 203 28.72 -22.23 4.50
C ALA A 203 27.22 -22.58 4.49
N ARG A 204 26.42 -22.03 5.42
CA ARG A 204 24.98 -22.34 5.59
C ARG A 204 24.03 -21.49 4.74
N LEU A 205 24.51 -20.44 4.08
CA LEU A 205 23.70 -19.63 3.15
C LEU A 205 23.88 -20.02 1.68
N TYR A 206 24.88 -20.85 1.36
CA TYR A 206 25.06 -21.45 0.04
C TYR A 206 25.01 -22.99 0.02
N SER A 207 25.06 -23.66 1.18
CA SER A 207 24.54 -25.03 1.26
C SER A 207 23.01 -25.02 1.43
N LEU A 208 22.30 -25.39 0.37
CA LEU A 208 21.04 -26.10 0.55
C LEU A 208 21.34 -27.32 1.43
N PRO A 209 20.67 -27.52 2.59
CA PRO A 209 20.80 -28.73 3.36
C PRO A 209 20.05 -29.87 2.65
N LEU A 210 20.63 -30.32 1.54
CA LEU A 210 20.44 -31.66 1.00
C LEU A 210 21.13 -32.66 1.94
N GLU A 211 20.68 -32.67 3.21
CA GLU A 211 20.83 -33.81 4.11
C GLU A 211 19.90 -34.91 3.60
N LEU A 212 20.34 -35.52 2.49
CA LEU A 212 19.89 -36.84 2.13
C LEU A 212 20.34 -37.75 3.28
N THR A 213 19.38 -38.14 4.12
CA THR A 213 19.45 -39.35 4.93
C THR A 213 20.00 -40.50 4.08
N PRO A 214 20.69 -41.51 4.65
CA PRO A 214 21.33 -42.56 3.86
C PRO A 214 20.36 -43.27 2.89
N THR A 215 19.07 -43.37 3.24
CA THR A 215 17.99 -43.81 2.35
C THR A 215 17.78 -42.89 1.14
N ASN A 216 17.73 -41.57 1.35
CA ASN A 216 17.53 -40.61 0.26
C ASN A 216 18.72 -40.58 -0.71
N LYS A 217 19.95 -40.84 -0.24
CA LYS A 217 21.14 -40.95 -1.12
C LYS A 217 21.00 -42.06 -2.14
N LEU A 218 20.46 -43.21 -1.71
CA LEU A 218 20.17 -44.33 -2.61
C LEU A 218 19.08 -43.96 -3.63
N VAL A 219 17.99 -43.31 -3.20
CA VAL A 219 16.90 -42.87 -4.09
C VAL A 219 17.40 -41.89 -5.16
N VAL A 220 18.21 -40.89 -4.78
CA VAL A 220 18.75 -39.91 -5.75
C VAL A 220 19.75 -40.55 -6.71
N LEU A 221 20.58 -41.51 -6.27
CA LEU A 221 21.43 -42.31 -7.16
C LEU A 221 20.63 -43.19 -8.14
N LEU A 222 19.52 -43.79 -7.69
CA LEU A 222 18.62 -44.58 -8.54
C LEU A 222 17.87 -43.71 -9.56
N VAL A 223 17.43 -42.51 -9.17
CA VAL A 223 16.82 -41.54 -10.10
C VAL A 223 17.85 -41.05 -11.13
N LEU A 224 19.08 -40.70 -10.71
CA LEU A 224 20.13 -40.27 -11.64
C LEU A 224 20.58 -41.37 -12.60
N SER A 225 20.72 -42.62 -12.12
CA SER A 225 21.06 -43.76 -13.00
C SER A 225 19.92 -44.10 -13.96
N GLY A 226 18.65 -44.01 -13.52
CA GLY A 226 17.49 -44.14 -14.40
C GLY A 226 17.43 -43.07 -15.49
N ILE A 227 17.71 -41.81 -15.15
CA ILE A 227 17.80 -40.70 -16.11
C ILE A 227 18.93 -40.96 -17.11
N LEU A 228 20.14 -41.30 -16.65
CA LEU A 228 21.28 -41.59 -17.52
C LEU A 228 21.03 -42.79 -18.46
N ALA A 229 20.38 -43.85 -17.97
CA ALA A 229 19.95 -44.97 -18.79
C ALA A 229 18.93 -44.56 -19.86
N SER A 230 17.95 -43.74 -19.51
CA SER A 230 16.94 -43.24 -20.47
C SER A 230 17.56 -42.35 -21.56
N ILE A 231 18.52 -41.50 -21.21
CA ILE A 231 19.28 -40.70 -22.17
C ILE A 231 20.10 -41.61 -23.10
N GLY A 232 20.75 -42.65 -22.56
CA GLY A 232 21.48 -43.64 -23.35
C GLY A 232 20.60 -44.32 -24.40
N ILE A 233 19.39 -44.75 -24.00
CA ILE A 233 18.41 -45.37 -24.92
C ILE A 233 17.98 -44.38 -26.02
N ILE A 234 17.71 -43.12 -25.67
CA ILE A 234 17.34 -42.07 -26.64
C ILE A 234 18.49 -41.81 -27.63
N CYS A 235 19.72 -41.68 -27.16
CA CYS A 235 20.89 -41.47 -28.02
C CYS A 235 21.13 -42.65 -28.98
N VAL A 236 21.01 -43.90 -28.49
CA VAL A 236 21.10 -45.10 -29.35
C VAL A 236 19.97 -45.10 -30.38
N GLY A 237 18.74 -44.76 -29.99
CA GLY A 237 17.59 -44.65 -30.90
C GLY A 237 17.81 -43.62 -32.02
N ILE A 238 18.33 -42.43 -31.69
CA ILE A 238 18.64 -41.36 -32.66
C ILE A 238 19.76 -41.78 -33.63
N ILE A 239 20.79 -42.48 -33.12
CA ILE A 239 21.86 -43.02 -33.98
C ILE A 239 21.30 -44.07 -34.94
N PHE A 240 20.38 -44.93 -34.47
CA PHE A 240 19.75 -45.96 -35.31
C PHE A 240 18.78 -45.36 -36.35
N SER A 241 17.98 -44.36 -35.99
CA SER A 241 17.04 -43.73 -36.92
C SER A 241 17.75 -42.98 -38.05
N ASN A 242 18.90 -42.37 -37.78
CA ASN A 242 19.72 -41.71 -38.80
C ASN A 242 20.44 -42.70 -39.74
N PHE A 243 20.48 -43.99 -39.41
CA PHE A 243 21.04 -45.04 -40.28
C PHE A 243 20.01 -45.66 -41.24
N PHE A 244 18.74 -45.25 -41.17
CA PHE A 244 17.62 -45.83 -41.93
C PHE A 244 16.72 -44.75 -42.57
N LEU A 245 17.33 -43.84 -43.33
CA LEU A 245 16.60 -42.93 -44.23
C LEU A 245 17.04 -43.15 -45.70
N PRO A 246 16.12 -43.42 -46.63
CA PRO A 246 16.45 -43.61 -48.05
C PRO A 246 16.74 -42.27 -48.73
N LEU A 247 17.78 -42.24 -49.57
CA LEU A 247 18.10 -41.05 -50.38
C LEU A 247 16.92 -40.70 -51.29
N SER A 248 16.49 -39.44 -51.24
CA SER A 248 15.54 -38.83 -52.17
C SER A 248 16.18 -37.58 -52.76
N SER A 249 16.22 -37.47 -54.09
CA SER A 249 16.94 -36.42 -54.82
C SER A 249 16.29 -35.04 -54.67
N PRO A 250 17.07 -33.93 -54.64
CA PRO A 250 16.51 -32.59 -54.80
C PRO A 250 16.08 -32.36 -56.26
N THR A 251 15.09 -31.49 -56.46
CA THR A 251 14.72 -30.95 -57.78
C THR A 251 14.93 -29.44 -57.77
N GLU A 252 15.62 -28.92 -58.78
CA GLU A 252 15.89 -27.48 -58.94
C GLU A 252 14.64 -26.72 -59.38
N THR A 253 14.55 -25.44 -59.03
CA THR A 253 13.82 -24.44 -59.83
C THR A 253 14.53 -23.10 -59.66
N SER A 254 14.95 -22.50 -60.77
CA SER A 254 15.66 -21.22 -60.83
C SER A 254 14.79 -20.17 -61.51
N ALA A 255 14.91 -18.90 -61.08
CA ALA A 255 14.47 -17.74 -61.85
C ALA A 255 15.29 -16.48 -61.48
N GLN A 256 16.03 -15.96 -62.46
CA GLN A 256 16.52 -14.58 -62.57
C GLN A 256 15.35 -13.63 -62.98
N GLU A 257 15.43 -12.30 -62.99
CA GLU A 257 16.52 -11.34 -62.65
C GLU A 257 15.93 -10.12 -61.88
N THR A 258 16.30 -8.82 -61.96
CA THR A 258 17.13 -8.00 -62.88
C THR A 258 17.75 -6.81 -62.13
N ASN A 259 18.92 -6.34 -62.54
CA ASN A 259 19.55 -5.11 -62.02
C ASN A 259 18.84 -3.82 -62.48
N SER A 260 18.97 -2.74 -61.70
CA SER A 260 19.31 -1.39 -62.21
C SER A 260 19.73 -0.44 -61.06
N THR A 261 20.41 0.65 -61.43
CA THR A 261 21.14 1.56 -60.53
C THR A 261 20.88 3.02 -60.93
N VAL A 262 21.30 3.98 -60.09
CA VAL A 262 21.67 5.40 -60.40
C VAL A 262 20.71 6.53 -59.95
N SER A 263 21.33 7.50 -59.27
CA SER A 263 21.04 8.94 -59.10
C SER A 263 20.00 9.48 -58.10
N GLU A 264 20.46 10.58 -57.48
CA GLU A 264 19.74 11.56 -56.68
C GLU A 264 18.88 12.50 -57.55
N ALA A 265 17.85 13.11 -56.96
CA ALA A 265 17.32 14.41 -57.38
C ALA A 265 16.65 15.14 -56.20
N VAL A 266 16.86 16.45 -56.09
CA VAL A 266 16.25 17.31 -55.06
C VAL A 266 15.07 18.08 -55.65
N VAL A 267 13.89 18.00 -55.02
CA VAL A 267 12.72 18.84 -55.34
C VAL A 267 11.97 19.23 -54.05
N ASN A 268 11.46 20.46 -54.00
CA ASN A 268 10.74 21.03 -52.86
C ASN A 268 9.33 20.43 -52.65
N PRO A 269 8.80 20.45 -51.40
CA PRO A 269 7.39 20.13 -51.16
C PRO A 269 6.46 21.24 -51.68
N VAL A 270 5.55 20.89 -52.59
CA VAL A 270 4.42 21.75 -52.97
C VAL A 270 3.22 21.41 -52.08
N ASN A 271 2.56 22.45 -51.56
CA ASN A 271 1.43 22.33 -50.63
C ASN A 271 0.09 22.42 -51.38
N THR A 272 -0.79 21.42 -51.29
CA THR A 272 -2.21 21.50 -51.71
C THR A 272 -2.99 20.25 -51.29
N GLY A 273 -4.32 20.38 -51.06
CA GLY A 273 -5.26 19.24 -51.09
C GLY A 273 -6.06 18.95 -49.81
N THR A 274 -7.01 19.83 -49.45
CA THR A 274 -7.98 19.57 -48.37
C THR A 274 -9.27 18.94 -48.91
N PRO A 275 -9.70 17.75 -48.45
CA PRO A 275 -11.09 17.28 -48.54
C PRO A 275 -11.85 17.66 -47.24
N ASN A 276 -12.84 18.54 -47.30
CA ASN A 276 -14.25 18.26 -47.63
C ASN A 276 -14.99 17.42 -46.55
N PRO A 277 -15.93 18.01 -45.78
CA PRO A 277 -16.51 17.38 -44.58
C PRO A 277 -17.56 16.30 -44.86
N THR A 278 -17.74 15.41 -43.89
CA THR A 278 -18.64 14.24 -43.93
C THR A 278 -20.12 14.61 -43.74
N ALA A 279 -21.02 13.88 -44.40
CA ALA A 279 -22.46 14.08 -44.30
C ALA A 279 -23.06 13.67 -42.95
N THR A 280 -24.03 14.45 -42.46
CA THR A 280 -24.83 14.13 -41.26
C THR A 280 -25.91 13.10 -41.56
N LEU A 281 -26.03 12.04 -40.74
CA LEU A 281 -27.13 11.08 -40.81
C LEU A 281 -28.19 11.38 -39.73
N THR A 282 -29.46 11.36 -40.14
CA THR A 282 -30.61 11.58 -39.25
C THR A 282 -30.97 10.30 -38.49
N PRO A 283 -31.13 10.32 -37.16
CA PRO A 283 -31.59 9.16 -36.41
C PRO A 283 -33.08 8.87 -36.67
N THR A 284 -33.40 7.60 -36.93
CA THR A 284 -34.80 7.12 -37.05
C THR A 284 -35.31 6.70 -35.67
N PRO A 285 -36.54 7.07 -35.26
CA PRO A 285 -37.09 6.68 -33.96
C PRO A 285 -37.42 5.18 -33.90
N VAL A 286 -37.05 4.54 -32.78
CA VAL A 286 -37.33 3.13 -32.51
C VAL A 286 -38.68 2.99 -31.78
N PRO A 287 -39.60 2.10 -32.22
CA PRO A 287 -40.86 1.88 -31.52
C PRO A 287 -40.65 1.13 -30.20
N SER A 288 -41.17 1.67 -29.10
CA SER A 288 -41.21 1.01 -27.79
C SER A 288 -42.44 0.11 -27.67
N TYR A 289 -42.25 -1.14 -27.26
CA TYR A 289 -43.33 -2.09 -26.97
C TYR A 289 -43.42 -2.34 -25.46
N THR A 290 -44.43 -1.75 -24.82
CA THR A 290 -44.72 -1.98 -23.39
C THR A 290 -45.59 -3.23 -23.23
N ASN A 291 -45.00 -4.31 -22.74
CA ASN A 291 -45.76 -5.49 -22.27
C ASN A 291 -46.01 -5.38 -20.76
N THR A 292 -47.24 -5.03 -20.38
CA THR A 292 -47.67 -5.02 -18.98
C THR A 292 -48.14 -6.42 -18.55
N PRO A 293 -47.52 -7.08 -17.56
CA PRO A 293 -48.03 -8.31 -17.01
C PRO A 293 -49.27 -8.04 -16.14
N VAL A 294 -50.35 -8.79 -16.36
CA VAL A 294 -51.55 -8.74 -15.51
C VAL A 294 -51.29 -9.52 -14.23
N VAL A 295 -51.54 -8.88 -13.08
CA VAL A 295 -51.48 -9.52 -11.75
C VAL A 295 -52.91 -9.77 -11.27
N PRO A 296 -53.25 -10.97 -10.77
CA PRO A 296 -54.59 -11.27 -10.23
C PRO A 296 -54.87 -10.48 -8.94
N PRO A 297 -56.15 -10.26 -8.58
CA PRO A 297 -56.51 -9.46 -7.41
C PRO A 297 -56.10 -10.14 -6.09
N THR A 298 -55.53 -9.35 -5.19
CA THR A 298 -55.27 -9.70 -3.78
C THR A 298 -56.30 -8.98 -2.91
N ASP A 299 -56.71 -9.59 -1.80
CA ASP A 299 -57.82 -9.14 -0.96
C ASP A 299 -57.67 -7.71 -0.42
N THR A 300 -58.82 -7.04 -0.28
CA THR A 300 -58.90 -5.62 0.12
C THR A 300 -58.91 -5.46 1.65
N PRO A 301 -57.88 -4.85 2.26
CA PRO A 301 -57.96 -4.42 3.66
C PRO A 301 -58.86 -3.19 3.77
N THR A 302 -59.76 -3.18 4.76
CA THR A 302 -60.67 -2.05 5.01
C THR A 302 -59.89 -0.83 5.51
N ILE A 303 -59.80 0.22 4.69
CA ILE A 303 -59.17 1.49 5.08
C ILE A 303 -60.09 2.24 6.04
N VAL A 304 -59.63 2.44 7.28
CA VAL A 304 -60.24 3.37 8.23
C VAL A 304 -59.90 4.79 7.79
N VAL A 305 -60.91 5.57 7.39
CA VAL A 305 -60.72 6.95 6.93
C VAL A 305 -60.49 7.86 8.15
N LEU A 306 -59.24 8.21 8.40
CA LEU A 306 -58.86 9.27 9.34
C LEU A 306 -59.12 10.65 8.69
N PRO A 307 -59.70 11.63 9.40
CA PRO A 307 -60.06 12.92 8.79
C PRO A 307 -58.83 13.67 8.25
N THR A 308 -58.95 14.16 7.01
CA THR A 308 -57.90 14.92 6.33
C THR A 308 -57.65 16.25 7.03
N VAL A 309 -56.53 16.36 7.75
CA VAL A 309 -56.01 17.66 8.20
C VAL A 309 -55.50 18.45 7.01
N THR A 310 -56.10 19.62 6.77
CA THR A 310 -55.66 20.57 5.75
C THR A 310 -54.20 20.96 6.02
N PRO A 311 -53.28 20.88 5.03
CA PRO A 311 -51.90 21.29 5.23
C PRO A 311 -51.82 22.81 5.38
N THR A 312 -51.61 23.28 6.61
CA THR A 312 -51.22 24.66 6.88
C THR A 312 -49.92 24.95 6.13
N LEU A 313 -49.92 25.94 5.25
CA LEU A 313 -48.73 26.38 4.54
C LEU A 313 -47.73 26.96 5.53
N VAL A 314 -46.70 26.16 5.87
CA VAL A 314 -45.54 26.65 6.62
C VAL A 314 -44.83 27.69 5.72
N PRO A 315 -44.59 28.92 6.20
CA PRO A 315 -43.88 29.92 5.41
C PRO A 315 -42.47 29.43 5.06
N PRO A 316 -41.88 29.84 3.92
CA PRO A 316 -40.55 29.39 3.53
C PRO A 316 -39.55 29.73 4.63
N THR A 317 -38.87 28.71 5.14
CA THR A 317 -37.77 28.89 6.09
C THR A 317 -36.74 29.82 5.47
N ALA A 318 -36.43 30.91 6.17
CA ALA A 318 -35.34 31.81 5.80
C ALA A 318 -34.04 31.00 5.58
N PRO A 319 -33.14 31.43 4.68
CA PRO A 319 -31.89 30.73 4.45
C PRO A 319 -31.17 30.51 5.77
N ILE A 320 -30.87 29.25 6.09
CA ILE A 320 -30.10 28.89 7.27
C ILE A 320 -28.78 29.67 7.16
N PRO A 321 -28.44 30.54 8.13
CA PRO A 321 -27.22 31.33 8.02
C PRO A 321 -26.03 30.38 7.99
N THR A 322 -25.17 30.54 6.98
CA THR A 322 -23.84 29.92 6.95
C THR A 322 -23.18 30.19 8.30
N PRO A 323 -22.64 29.18 9.00
CA PRO A 323 -22.08 29.37 10.33
C PRO A 323 -20.91 30.36 10.24
N THR A 324 -21.17 31.61 10.60
CA THR A 324 -20.14 32.61 10.78
C THR A 324 -19.37 32.22 12.02
N PHE A 325 -18.14 31.75 11.86
CA PHE A 325 -17.23 31.52 12.96
C PHE A 325 -17.13 32.80 13.77
N THR A 326 -17.77 32.78 14.94
CA THR A 326 -17.70 33.89 15.88
C THR A 326 -16.32 33.79 16.50
N THR A 327 -15.40 34.65 16.05
CA THR A 327 -14.10 34.83 16.69
C THR A 327 -14.36 35.11 18.16
N LEU A 328 -13.99 34.15 19.02
CA LEU A 328 -14.09 34.29 20.46
C LEU A 328 -13.30 35.55 20.87
N PRO A 329 -13.74 36.34 21.85
CA PRO A 329 -13.01 37.54 22.26
C PRO A 329 -11.54 37.23 22.52
N GLU A 330 -10.66 38.10 22.02
CA GLU A 330 -9.22 38.02 22.16
C GLU A 330 -8.81 38.32 23.61
N GLU A 331 -9.11 37.40 24.53
CA GLU A 331 -8.48 37.40 25.85
C GLU A 331 -7.00 37.13 25.67
N ILE A 332 -6.20 38.15 25.96
CA ILE A 332 -4.74 38.14 25.85
C ILE A 332 -4.16 37.29 26.99
N LEU A 333 -4.30 35.97 26.87
CA LEU A 333 -3.46 35.03 27.61
C LEU A 333 -2.00 35.34 27.27
N ILE A 334 -1.14 35.27 28.29
CA ILE A 334 0.29 35.61 28.19
C ILE A 334 1.04 34.39 27.62
N SER A 335 0.64 34.03 26.39
CA SER A 335 1.08 32.85 25.66
C SER A 335 2.61 32.79 25.57
N PRO A 336 3.23 31.58 25.62
CA PRO A 336 4.69 31.39 25.61
C PRO A 336 5.40 31.72 24.28
N VAL A 337 4.83 32.64 23.49
CA VAL A 337 5.38 33.18 22.25
C VAL A 337 6.82 33.66 22.48
N ASP A 338 7.70 33.39 21.51
CA ASP A 338 9.12 33.75 21.51
C ASP A 338 10.00 33.04 22.56
N LYS A 339 9.46 32.12 23.37
CA LYS A 339 10.31 31.08 23.99
C LYS A 339 10.89 30.18 22.89
N SER A 340 12.12 29.70 23.06
CA SER A 340 12.72 28.71 22.17
C SER A 340 13.53 27.66 22.94
N MET A 341 13.80 26.54 22.27
CA MET A 341 14.61 25.42 22.76
C MET A 341 15.48 24.88 21.63
N ILE A 342 16.61 24.25 21.96
CA ILE A 342 17.51 23.64 20.97
C ILE A 342 17.41 22.11 21.07
N VAL A 343 17.15 21.45 19.95
CA VAL A 343 17.10 19.99 19.81
C VAL A 343 17.98 19.57 18.64
N ASP A 344 19.04 18.80 18.90
CA ASP A 344 20.10 18.44 17.94
C ASP A 344 20.67 19.63 17.14
N ASN A 345 20.15 19.88 15.93
CA ASN A 345 20.52 20.99 15.03
C ASN A 345 19.35 21.96 14.77
N TRP A 346 18.31 21.94 15.60
CA TRP A 346 17.10 22.74 15.43
C TRP A 346 16.93 23.74 16.58
N ASN A 347 16.79 25.02 16.26
CA ASN A 347 16.20 25.99 17.20
C ASN A 347 14.70 26.07 16.92
N ILE A 348 13.91 25.68 17.91
CA ILE A 348 12.46 25.53 17.83
C ILE A 348 11.84 26.61 18.69
N SER A 349 11.06 27.53 18.09
CA SER A 349 10.39 28.62 18.81
C SER A 349 8.88 28.58 18.58
N VAL A 350 8.11 28.48 19.68
CA VAL A 350 6.65 28.45 19.63
C VAL A 350 6.11 29.85 19.34
N LYS A 351 5.15 29.96 18.41
CA LYS A 351 4.56 31.23 17.95
C LYS A 351 3.06 31.31 18.16
N ARG A 352 2.33 30.21 18.01
CA ARG A 352 0.88 30.14 18.26
C ARG A 352 0.54 28.75 18.82
N ILE A 353 -0.44 28.71 19.70
CA ILE A 353 -1.00 27.48 20.29
C ILE A 353 -2.50 27.53 20.02
N GLU A 354 -3.08 26.46 19.49
CA GLU A 354 -4.53 26.30 19.36
C GLU A 354 -4.98 24.95 19.92
N ILE A 355 -6.24 24.90 20.35
CA ILE A 355 -6.89 23.72 20.92
C ILE A 355 -8.18 23.45 20.14
N THR A 356 -8.43 22.20 19.77
CA THR A 356 -9.73 21.79 19.22
C THR A 356 -10.15 20.39 19.68
N ASP A 357 -11.45 20.20 19.83
CA ASP A 357 -12.09 18.91 20.15
C ASP A 357 -12.27 18.00 18.92
N GLN A 358 -11.99 18.50 17.71
CA GLN A 358 -12.10 17.76 16.45
C GLN A 358 -11.43 18.51 15.29
N MET A 359 -10.99 17.79 14.27
CA MET A 359 -10.49 18.38 13.01
C MET A 359 -11.21 17.73 11.82
N THR A 360 -11.44 18.48 10.74
CA THR A 360 -12.23 17.99 9.59
C THR A 360 -11.49 18.26 8.28
N PHE A 361 -11.05 17.20 7.59
CA PHE A 361 -10.33 17.31 6.33
C PHE A 361 -10.99 16.45 5.25
N ASP A 362 -11.22 17.01 4.06
CA ASP A 362 -11.94 16.36 2.94
C ASP A 362 -13.22 15.60 3.40
N GLN A 363 -14.05 16.28 4.20
CA GLN A 363 -15.26 15.74 4.85
C GLN A 363 -15.04 14.63 5.89
N GLN A 364 -13.81 14.15 6.09
CA GLN A 364 -13.46 13.23 7.17
C GLN A 364 -13.34 13.97 8.51
N LEU A 365 -14.29 13.71 9.40
CA LEU A 365 -14.24 14.19 10.79
C LEU A 365 -13.36 13.26 11.63
N ARG A 366 -12.25 13.76 12.16
CA ARG A 366 -11.42 13.05 13.14
C ARG A 366 -11.55 13.68 14.52
N LYS A 367 -11.60 12.83 15.54
CA LYS A 367 -11.70 13.21 16.94
C LYS A 367 -10.49 12.70 17.72
N PRO A 368 -9.95 13.51 18.65
CA PRO A 368 -8.93 13.08 19.58
C PRO A 368 -9.50 12.11 20.62
N MET A 369 -8.62 11.38 21.30
CA MET A 369 -8.93 10.68 22.56
C MET A 369 -9.16 11.69 23.70
N GLY A 370 -8.48 12.84 23.68
CA GLY A 370 -8.69 13.95 24.60
C GLY A 370 -9.08 15.26 23.90
N ARG A 371 -8.08 16.04 23.50
CA ARG A 371 -8.16 17.28 22.72
C ARG A 371 -6.94 17.37 21.81
N PHE A 372 -7.10 17.93 20.60
CA PHE A 372 -5.95 18.22 19.74
C PHE A 372 -5.30 19.53 20.19
N LEU A 373 -3.98 19.47 20.38
CA LEU A 373 -3.10 20.61 20.61
C LEU A 373 -2.33 20.88 19.32
N LEU A 374 -2.53 22.05 18.72
CA LEU A 374 -1.81 22.51 17.54
C LEU A 374 -0.71 23.49 17.97
N LEU A 375 0.55 23.10 17.77
CA LEU A 375 1.72 23.94 18.03
C LEU A 375 2.28 24.50 16.73
N PHE A 376 2.14 25.80 16.52
CA PHE A 376 2.73 26.52 15.40
C PHE A 376 4.11 27.05 15.81
N MET A 377 5.15 26.69 15.07
CA MET A 377 6.55 26.87 15.45
C MET A 377 7.37 27.44 14.30
N ASN A 378 8.30 28.34 14.62
CA ASN A 378 9.43 28.64 13.75
C ASN A 378 10.53 27.60 13.99
N ILE A 379 11.02 26.98 12.91
CA ILE A 379 12.03 25.93 12.94
C ILE A 379 13.28 26.40 12.18
N THR A 380 14.36 26.73 12.91
CA THR A 380 15.64 27.17 12.31
C THR A 380 16.65 26.03 12.27
N ASN A 381 17.26 25.75 11.12
CA ASN A 381 18.35 24.76 11.00
C ASN A 381 19.71 25.39 11.40
N LEU A 382 20.23 25.04 12.57
CA LEU A 382 21.57 25.38 13.06
C LEU A 382 22.68 24.44 12.50
N GLY A 383 22.32 23.48 11.66
CA GLY A 383 23.22 22.51 11.04
C GLY A 383 23.99 23.09 9.85
N LEU A 384 25.16 22.51 9.56
CA LEU A 384 26.05 22.97 8.47
C LEU A 384 25.64 22.49 7.06
N ILE A 385 24.55 21.72 6.94
CA ILE A 385 24.00 21.21 5.68
C ILE A 385 22.47 21.28 5.72
N PRO A 386 21.79 21.36 4.55
CA PRO A 386 20.33 21.32 4.50
C PRO A 386 19.80 19.98 5.01
N ASP A 387 18.83 20.02 5.91
CA ASP A 387 18.32 18.87 6.66
C ASP A 387 16.79 18.93 6.79
N THR A 388 16.13 17.82 7.11
CA THR A 388 14.66 17.74 7.15
C THR A 388 14.16 17.63 8.57
N PHE A 389 13.54 18.70 9.08
CA PHE A 389 12.81 18.65 10.34
C PHE A 389 11.56 17.77 10.21
N THR A 390 11.30 16.97 11.22
CA THR A 390 10.06 16.21 11.43
C THR A 390 9.72 16.35 12.90
N ALA A 391 8.49 16.71 13.27
CA ALA A 391 8.16 16.90 14.68
C ALA A 391 8.17 15.55 15.42
N TYR A 392 7.62 14.50 14.80
CA TYR A 392 7.57 13.13 15.28
C TYR A 392 8.91 12.64 15.83
N GLY A 393 8.99 12.47 17.15
CA GLY A 393 10.17 12.00 17.86
C GLY A 393 11.31 13.01 17.99
N THR A 394 11.30 14.16 17.30
CA THR A 394 12.21 15.29 17.57
C THR A 394 11.66 16.16 18.70
N VAL A 395 10.34 16.33 18.78
CA VAL A 395 9.66 16.96 19.91
C VAL A 395 8.48 16.11 20.37
N GLU A 396 8.27 16.10 21.68
CA GLU A 396 7.11 15.48 22.33
C GLU A 396 6.48 16.51 23.27
N VAL A 397 5.18 16.37 23.54
CA VAL A 397 4.50 17.19 24.54
C VAL A 397 4.40 16.37 25.83
N GLN A 398 4.72 16.96 26.98
CA GLN A 398 4.71 16.30 28.29
C GLN A 398 3.67 16.92 29.24
N ASP A 399 2.91 16.10 29.97
CA ASP A 399 2.00 16.56 31.04
C ASP A 399 2.68 16.67 32.42
N GLU A 400 1.95 17.16 33.43
CA GLU A 400 2.44 17.33 34.80
C GLU A 400 2.77 16.02 35.53
N GLU A 401 2.27 14.87 35.05
CA GLU A 401 2.66 13.54 35.55
C GLU A 401 3.97 13.04 34.91
N GLY A 402 4.51 13.78 33.94
CA GLY A 402 5.71 13.42 33.19
C GLY A 402 5.44 12.49 31.99
N ILE A 403 4.18 12.23 31.65
CA ILE A 403 3.81 11.38 30.51
C ILE A 403 3.96 12.18 29.22
N THR A 404 4.63 11.60 28.22
CA THR A 404 4.83 12.22 26.91
C THR A 404 3.82 11.74 25.87
N TYR A 405 3.54 12.63 24.91
CA TYR A 405 2.59 12.47 23.82
C TYR A 405 3.32 12.78 22.51
N GLU A 406 3.32 11.80 21.59
CA GLU A 406 3.92 11.92 20.26
C GLU A 406 3.03 12.74 19.29
N GLU A 407 3.62 13.18 18.18
CA GLU A 407 2.91 13.87 17.10
C GLU A 407 1.91 12.93 16.37
N ASP A 408 0.64 13.34 16.25
CA ASP A 408 -0.28 12.71 15.30
C ASP A 408 0.00 13.24 13.89
N SER A 409 1.01 12.65 13.26
CA SER A 409 1.47 12.96 11.89
C SER A 409 0.36 13.02 10.83
N VAL A 410 -0.79 12.37 11.03
CA VAL A 410 -1.92 12.42 10.09
C VAL A 410 -2.84 13.63 10.37
N VAL A 411 -2.99 14.07 11.62
CA VAL A 411 -3.66 15.36 11.91
C VAL A 411 -2.75 16.54 11.57
N SER A 412 -1.45 16.46 11.85
CA SER A 412 -0.48 17.46 11.36
C SER A 412 -0.53 17.58 9.85
N PHE A 413 -0.64 16.46 9.11
CA PHE A 413 -0.77 16.53 7.65
C PHE A 413 -1.99 17.32 7.19
N TRP A 414 -3.11 17.21 7.91
CA TRP A 414 -4.30 18.02 7.64
C TRP A 414 -4.09 19.49 8.04
N ALA A 415 -3.44 19.74 9.17
CA ALA A 415 -3.12 21.08 9.65
C ALA A 415 -2.18 21.85 8.70
N TYR A 416 -1.18 21.19 8.09
CA TYR A 416 -0.33 21.83 7.06
C TYR A 416 -1.16 22.41 5.91
N VAL A 417 -2.20 21.68 5.48
CA VAL A 417 -3.06 22.06 4.35
C VAL A 417 -4.17 23.03 4.75
N GLU A 418 -4.70 22.94 5.98
CA GLU A 418 -5.74 23.84 6.48
C GLU A 418 -5.20 25.24 6.83
N TYR A 419 -3.96 25.33 7.33
CA TYR A 419 -3.34 26.57 7.78
C TYR A 419 -2.24 27.13 6.85
N ASP A 420 -2.00 26.50 5.69
CA ASP A 420 -1.00 26.89 4.67
C ASP A 420 0.41 27.08 5.27
N THR A 421 0.86 26.09 6.05
CA THR A 421 2.16 26.09 6.74
C THR A 421 3.13 25.09 6.12
N ASP A 422 4.43 25.33 6.27
CA ASP A 422 5.47 24.50 5.68
C ASP A 422 5.45 23.05 6.20
N ILE A 423 5.34 22.10 5.26
CA ILE A 423 5.65 20.70 5.54
C ILE A 423 7.16 20.60 5.69
N GLY A 424 7.66 20.13 6.84
CA GLY A 424 9.09 20.01 7.13
C GLY A 424 9.86 19.28 6.03
N ALA A 425 10.63 20.03 5.24
CA ALA A 425 11.30 19.52 4.03
C ALA A 425 12.59 20.33 3.74
N GLN A 426 13.74 19.68 3.90
CA GLN A 426 15.07 20.18 3.53
C GLN A 426 15.33 21.69 3.80
N ILE A 427 15.18 22.08 5.06
CA ILE A 427 15.49 23.42 5.58
C ILE A 427 16.99 23.67 5.43
N ASN A 428 17.38 24.76 4.75
CA ASN A 428 18.78 25.13 4.54
C ASN A 428 19.44 25.63 5.84
N PRO A 429 20.78 25.58 5.99
CA PRO A 429 21.49 26.21 7.10
C PRO A 429 21.07 27.66 7.31
N ASP A 430 20.84 28.05 8.56
CA ASP A 430 20.34 29.35 9.02
C ASP A 430 18.93 29.76 8.49
N ALA A 431 18.31 28.97 7.61
CA ALA A 431 16.93 29.18 7.17
C ALA A 431 15.93 28.78 8.27
N THR A 432 14.75 29.40 8.24
CA THR A 432 13.67 29.20 9.21
C THR A 432 12.34 29.06 8.49
N GLU A 433 11.70 27.89 8.63
CA GLU A 433 10.35 27.64 8.09
C GLU A 433 9.28 27.71 9.21
N TYR A 434 8.00 27.80 8.85
CA TYR A 434 6.87 27.90 9.78
C TYR A 434 6.02 26.63 9.74
N VAL A 435 6.09 25.82 10.79
CA VAL A 435 5.57 24.43 10.82
C VAL A 435 4.50 24.29 11.90
N VAL A 436 3.41 23.56 11.64
CA VAL A 436 2.45 23.14 12.68
C VAL A 436 2.63 21.66 13.04
N ALA A 437 2.66 21.34 14.33
CA ALA A 437 2.65 19.96 14.83
C ALA A 437 1.43 19.74 15.71
N VAL A 438 0.73 18.61 15.55
CA VAL A 438 -0.52 18.33 16.27
C VAL A 438 -0.38 17.11 17.17
N PHE A 439 -0.84 17.24 18.42
CA PHE A 439 -0.73 16.23 19.46
C PHE A 439 -2.12 15.89 20.02
N ASP A 440 -2.42 14.61 20.22
CA ASP A 440 -3.63 14.18 20.94
C ASP A 440 -3.30 14.08 22.43
N ILE A 441 -3.77 15.06 23.20
CA ILE A 441 -3.47 15.21 24.64
C ILE A 441 -4.74 15.07 25.48
N PRO A 442 -4.69 14.51 26.70
CA PRO A 442 -5.88 14.35 27.53
C PRO A 442 -6.44 15.69 28.00
N LYS A 443 -7.74 15.75 28.28
CA LYS A 443 -8.40 16.94 28.87
C LYS A 443 -8.11 17.15 30.37
N ARG A 444 -7.21 16.36 30.96
CA ARG A 444 -7.02 16.25 32.43
C ARG A 444 -5.91 17.12 32.99
N SER A 445 -4.95 17.54 32.15
CA SER A 445 -3.86 18.44 32.56
C SER A 445 -4.18 19.86 32.10
N GLU A 446 -3.96 20.82 32.99
CA GLU A 446 -4.09 22.26 32.72
C GLU A 446 -2.80 22.82 32.09
N THR A 447 -1.65 22.22 32.41
CA THR A 447 -0.33 22.63 31.88
C THR A 447 0.36 21.51 31.13
N TYR A 448 1.21 21.90 30.18
CA TYR A 448 2.03 20.99 29.39
C TYR A 448 3.42 21.60 29.16
N THR A 449 4.37 20.81 28.70
CA THR A 449 5.70 21.29 28.31
C THR A 449 6.10 20.66 26.97
N LEU A 450 6.55 21.47 26.01
CA LEU A 450 7.24 20.97 24.82
C LEU A 450 8.65 20.52 25.25
N VAL A 451 8.92 19.24 25.08
CA VAL A 451 10.18 18.60 25.46
C VAL A 451 10.87 17.99 24.24
N PRO A 452 12.20 17.77 24.30
CA PRO A 452 12.92 17.01 23.28
C PRO A 452 12.35 15.59 23.19
N GLY A 453 12.04 15.13 21.99
CA GLY A 453 11.46 13.81 21.76
C GLY A 453 12.48 12.68 21.81
N SER A 454 11.98 11.45 21.81
CA SER A 454 12.71 10.19 21.96
C SER A 454 13.76 9.88 20.88
N LEU A 455 13.80 10.63 19.77
CA LEU A 455 14.83 10.52 18.72
C LEU A 455 15.95 11.58 18.83
N ALA A 456 15.80 12.59 19.70
CA ALA A 456 16.80 13.63 19.91
C ALA A 456 18.08 13.06 20.56
N LYS A 457 19.26 13.39 20.01
CA LYS A 457 20.56 12.92 20.55
C LYS A 457 21.18 13.94 21.51
N LYS A 458 20.80 15.21 21.39
CA LYS A 458 21.19 16.34 22.24
C LYS A 458 20.02 17.31 22.37
N SER A 459 19.95 18.00 23.50
CA SER A 459 18.91 19.00 23.72
C SER A 459 19.28 19.96 24.85
N GLU A 460 18.91 21.22 24.69
CA GLU A 460 19.00 22.25 25.73
C GLU A 460 17.67 23.01 25.83
N GLY A 461 17.07 22.97 27.03
CA GLY A 461 15.81 23.65 27.34
C GLY A 461 14.55 22.80 27.12
N SER A 462 13.42 23.41 27.47
CA SER A 462 12.04 22.92 27.30
C SER A 462 11.10 24.13 27.38
N ILE A 463 9.96 24.10 26.68
CA ILE A 463 9.05 25.25 26.60
C ILE A 463 7.75 24.92 27.34
N SER A 464 7.52 25.55 28.49
CA SER A 464 6.25 25.47 29.20
C SER A 464 5.11 26.02 28.33
N LEU A 465 4.11 25.18 28.09
CA LEU A 465 2.91 25.43 27.30
C LEU A 465 1.73 25.66 28.26
N GLU A 466 1.30 26.92 28.35
CA GLU A 466 0.07 27.29 29.04
C GLU A 466 -1.10 27.05 28.08
N ILE A 467 -2.01 26.14 28.42
CA ILE A 467 -3.11 25.70 27.56
C ILE A 467 -4.45 26.22 28.10
N PRO A 468 -5.29 26.86 27.26
CA PRO A 468 -6.63 27.30 27.64
C PRO A 468 -7.67 26.17 27.74
#